data_AF-A0A7V3LX11-F1
#
_entry.id   AF-A0A7V3LX11-F1
#
_cell.length_a   1.000
_cell.length_b   1.000
_cell.length_c   1.000
_cell.angle_alpha   90.00
_cell.angle_beta   90.00
_cell.angle_gamma   90.00
#
_symmetry.space_group_name_H-M   'P 1'
#
loop_
_entity.id
_entity.type
_entity.pdbx_description
1 polymer ?
#
loop_
_entity_poly.entity_id
_entity_poly.type
_entity_poly.pdbx_seq_one_letter_code
_entity_poly.pdbx_strand_id
1 'polypeptide(L)'
;MELDLTRITWPAVAAILLVILIGLGLLGAAVTPVDAQGQPMLLTAQRWTAARLARQANAETEALVQDATELRRLLEGEHSDPIAAMLLAQRLYAEHRTGSTATVAARQALIAAAEVTARYAVGGATRQEALDAYHAAMASIEALSPAPSATPTPSRQYLPHIQSP
;
A
#
# COMPACT_ATOMS: atom_id res chain seq x y z
N MET A 1 -13.09 19.84 33.34
CA MET A 1 -14.24 18.91 33.46
C MET A 1 -13.75 17.74 34.29
N GLU A 2 -13.74 17.91 35.62
CA GLU A 2 -13.38 16.85 36.57
C GLU A 2 -14.52 15.85 36.64
N LEU A 3 -14.25 14.59 36.31
CA LEU A 3 -15.19 13.52 36.53
C LEU A 3 -15.10 13.12 38.01
N ASP A 4 -16.14 13.42 38.79
CA ASP A 4 -16.28 12.96 40.18
C ASP A 4 -16.46 11.43 40.22
N LEU A 5 -15.34 10.70 40.31
CA LEU A 5 -15.31 9.23 40.31
C LEU A 5 -15.98 8.58 41.54
N THR A 6 -16.29 9.34 42.58
CA THR A 6 -16.82 8.83 43.86
C THR A 6 -18.32 8.50 43.85
N ARG A 7 -19.05 8.90 42.79
CA ARG A 7 -20.50 8.61 42.64
C ARG A 7 -20.82 7.57 41.57
N ILE A 8 -19.81 6.96 40.97
CA ILE A 8 -20.02 5.91 39.97
C ILE A 8 -20.52 4.65 40.68
N THR A 9 -21.76 4.28 40.38
CA THR A 9 -22.34 3.02 40.82
C THR A 9 -21.85 1.91 39.89
N TRP A 10 -21.60 0.71 40.43
CA TRP A 10 -21.23 -0.47 39.65
C TRP A 10 -22.05 -0.70 38.36
N PRO A 11 -23.39 -0.51 38.33
CA PRO A 11 -24.15 -0.61 37.08
C PRO A 11 -23.78 0.45 36.03
N ALA A 12 -23.37 1.65 36.44
CA ALA A 12 -22.89 2.68 35.50
C ALA A 12 -21.55 2.27 34.86
N VAL A 13 -20.64 1.66 35.62
CA VAL A 13 -19.40 1.08 35.07
C VAL A 13 -19.73 -0.02 34.06
N ALA A 14 -20.63 -0.94 34.42
CA ALA A 14 -21.02 -2.04 33.55
C ALA A 14 -21.67 -1.54 32.25
N ALA A 15 -22.51 -0.51 32.31
CA ALA A 15 -23.13 0.10 31.14
C ALA A 15 -22.09 0.77 30.23
N ILE A 16 -21.14 1.52 30.79
CA ILE A 16 -20.05 2.13 30.02
C ILE A 16 -19.20 1.04 29.35
N LEU A 17 -18.85 -0.01 30.09
CA LEU A 17 -18.04 -1.11 29.58
C LEU A 17 -18.77 -1.88 28.46
N LEU A 18 -20.08 -2.09 28.61
CA LEU A 18 -20.93 -2.68 27.58
C LEU A 18 -20.98 -1.82 26.31
N VAL A 19 -21.16 -0.51 26.45
CA VAL A 19 -21.14 0.43 25.31
C VAL A 19 -19.79 0.42 24.61
N ILE A 20 -18.68 0.38 25.35
CA ILE A 20 -17.33 0.25 24.80
C ILE A 20 -17.19 -1.07 24.03
N LEU A 21 -17.62 -2.20 24.60
CA LEU A 21 -17.54 -3.51 23.94
C LEU A 21 -18.41 -3.59 22.68
N ILE A 22 -19.61 -3.04 22.70
CA ILE A 22 -20.49 -2.95 21.53
C ILE A 22 -19.85 -2.06 20.46
N GLY A 23 -19.29 -0.92 20.87
CA GLY A 23 -18.55 -0.02 19.98
C GLY A 23 -17.36 -0.72 19.31
N LEU A 24 -16.56 -1.45 20.08
CA LEU A 24 -15.44 -2.23 19.54
C LEU A 24 -15.92 -3.37 18.62
N GLY A 25 -17.02 -4.04 18.94
CA GLY A 25 -17.60 -5.10 18.11
C GLY A 25 -18.10 -4.58 16.76
N LEU A 26 -18.78 -3.44 16.75
CA LEU A 26 -19.26 -2.78 15.52
C LEU A 26 -18.11 -2.23 14.68
N LEU A 27 -17.08 -1.66 15.32
CA LEU A 27 -15.87 -1.21 14.63
C LEU A 27 -15.09 -2.40 14.05
N GLY A 28 -15.06 -3.52 14.77
CA GLY A 28 -14.51 -4.79 14.29
C GLY A 28 -15.29 -5.35 13.09
N ALA A 29 -16.62 -5.26 13.09
CA ALA A 29 -17.48 -5.73 12.01
C ALA A 29 -17.22 -5.01 10.67
N ALA A 30 -16.88 -3.72 10.73
CA ALA A 30 -16.50 -2.93 9.55
C ALA A 30 -15.14 -3.33 8.96
N VAL A 31 -14.25 -3.95 9.76
CA VAL A 31 -12.89 -4.32 9.38
C VAL A 31 -12.74 -5.83 9.18
N THR A 32 -13.72 -6.64 9.63
CA THR A 32 -13.76 -8.07 9.37
C THR A 32 -14.09 -8.35 7.91
N PRO A 33 -13.22 -9.06 7.17
CA PRO A 33 -13.52 -9.44 5.80
C PRO A 33 -14.70 -10.41 5.77
N VAL A 34 -15.77 -10.00 5.11
CA VAL A 34 -16.90 -10.86 4.73
C VAL A 34 -16.63 -11.45 3.35
N ASP A 35 -17.02 -12.71 3.11
CA ASP A 35 -16.96 -13.27 1.75
C ASP A 35 -18.06 -12.65 0.85
N ALA A 36 -18.08 -13.04 -0.43
CA ALA A 36 -19.06 -12.52 -1.41
C ALA A 36 -20.53 -12.85 -1.07
N GLN A 37 -20.77 -13.69 -0.07
CA GLN A 37 -22.04 -14.16 0.43
C GLN A 37 -22.35 -13.57 1.83
N GLY A 38 -21.54 -12.64 2.33
CA GLY A 38 -21.79 -11.89 3.57
C GLY A 38 -21.49 -12.68 4.86
N GLN A 39 -20.81 -13.83 4.76
CA GLN A 39 -20.47 -14.63 5.93
C GLN A 39 -19.12 -14.20 6.53
N PRO A 40 -18.98 -14.25 7.88
CA PRO A 40 -17.71 -13.96 8.54
C PRO A 40 -16.66 -14.96 8.08
N MET A 41 -15.66 -14.48 7.35
CA MET A 41 -14.70 -15.35 6.70
C MET A 41 -13.66 -15.84 7.70
N LEU A 42 -13.58 -17.16 7.91
CA LEU A 42 -12.52 -17.77 8.70
C LEU A 42 -11.17 -17.53 8.00
N LEU A 43 -10.35 -16.68 8.60
CA LEU A 43 -8.96 -16.46 8.16
C LEU A 43 -8.15 -17.70 8.51
N THR A 44 -8.02 -18.63 7.55
CA THR A 44 -7.02 -19.68 7.63
C THR A 44 -5.62 -19.06 7.71
N ALA A 45 -4.65 -19.76 8.30
CA ALA A 45 -3.28 -19.24 8.44
C ALA A 45 -2.69 -18.71 7.11
N GLN A 46 -2.98 -19.40 6.01
CA GLN A 46 -2.57 -19.01 4.66
C GLN A 46 -3.27 -17.72 4.16
N ARG A 47 -4.53 -17.49 4.52
CA ARG A 47 -5.23 -16.23 4.16
C ARG A 47 -4.76 -15.07 5.03
N TRP A 48 -4.38 -15.35 6.27
CA TRP A 48 -3.80 -14.35 7.17
C TRP A 48 -2.43 -13.88 6.68
N THR A 49 -1.56 -14.81 6.23
CA THR A 49 -0.28 -14.44 5.62
C THR A 49 -0.46 -13.67 4.32
N ALA A 50 -1.40 -14.09 3.46
CA ALA A 50 -1.73 -13.35 2.23
C ALA A 50 -2.23 -11.93 2.53
N ALA A 51 -3.13 -11.77 3.49
CA ALA A 51 -3.64 -10.45 3.89
C ALA A 51 -2.54 -9.57 4.51
N ARG A 52 -1.62 -10.16 5.29
CA ARG A 52 -0.46 -9.44 5.84
C ARG A 52 0.48 -8.97 4.73
N LEU A 53 0.79 -9.83 3.76
CA LEU A 53 1.62 -9.49 2.60
C LEU A 53 0.99 -8.40 1.75
N ALA A 54 -0.33 -8.44 1.54
CA ALA A 54 -1.06 -7.40 0.84
C ALA A 54 -0.98 -6.05 1.58
N ARG A 55 -1.17 -6.04 2.91
CA ARG A 55 -1.00 -4.80 3.70
C ARG A 55 0.42 -4.26 3.64
N GLN A 56 1.42 -5.14 3.69
CA GLN A 56 2.82 -4.74 3.54
C GLN A 56 3.08 -4.12 2.17
N ALA A 57 2.63 -4.76 1.08
CA ALA A 57 2.79 -4.23 -0.27
C ALA A 57 2.08 -2.88 -0.46
N ASN A 58 0.89 -2.70 0.13
CA ASN A 58 0.17 -1.43 0.08
C ASN A 58 0.92 -0.32 0.83
N ALA A 59 1.40 -0.59 2.04
CA ALA A 59 2.18 0.38 2.81
C ALA A 59 3.50 0.76 2.08
N GLU A 60 4.15 -0.20 1.44
CA GLU A 60 5.32 0.05 0.60
C GLU A 60 4.95 0.90 -0.64
N THR A 61 3.80 0.65 -1.26
CA THR A 61 3.33 1.44 -2.40
C THR A 61 3.07 2.89 -2.01
N GLU A 62 2.45 3.13 -0.84
CA GLU A 62 2.25 4.47 -0.30
C GLU A 62 3.58 5.20 -0.04
N ALA A 63 4.58 4.51 0.51
CA ALA A 63 5.92 5.07 0.68
C ALA A 63 6.56 5.45 -0.67
N LEU A 64 6.45 4.59 -1.69
CA LEU A 64 6.98 4.89 -3.03
C LEU A 64 6.31 6.10 -3.69
N VAL A 65 5.02 6.31 -3.45
CA VAL A 65 4.32 7.51 -3.92
C VAL A 65 4.86 8.77 -3.23
N GLN A 66 5.18 8.69 -1.93
CA GLN A 66 5.80 9.80 -1.20
C GLN A 66 7.20 10.11 -1.73
N ASP A 67 8.02 9.08 -1.95
CA ASP A 67 9.37 9.21 -2.52
C ASP A 67 9.34 9.80 -3.94
N ALA A 68 8.38 9.36 -4.77
CA ALA A 68 8.17 9.94 -6.10
C ALA A 68 7.73 11.41 -6.03
N THR A 69 6.94 11.79 -5.02
CA THR A 69 6.56 13.19 -4.79
C THR A 69 7.77 14.02 -4.37
N GLU A 70 8.64 13.49 -3.51
CA GLU A 70 9.88 14.14 -3.11
C GLU A 70 10.83 14.32 -4.31
N LEU A 71 10.98 13.28 -5.13
CA LEU A 71 11.78 13.33 -6.36
C LEU A 71 11.26 14.38 -7.34
N ARG A 72 9.93 14.47 -7.53
CA ARG A 72 9.31 15.51 -8.35
C ARG A 72 9.64 16.91 -7.84
N ARG A 73 9.60 17.11 -6.52
CA ARG A 73 9.95 18.41 -5.91
C ARG A 73 11.40 18.80 -6.21
N LEU A 74 12.32 17.83 -6.18
CA LEU A 74 13.73 18.07 -6.53
C LEU A 74 13.89 18.46 -8.00
N LEU A 75 13.09 17.86 -8.88
CA LEU A 75 13.09 18.12 -10.31
C LEU A 75 12.48 19.48 -10.70
N GLU A 76 11.46 19.92 -9.97
CA GLU A 76 10.77 21.21 -10.17
C GLU A 76 11.51 22.39 -9.51
N GLY A 77 12.46 22.12 -8.61
CA GLY A 77 13.27 23.14 -7.96
C GLY A 77 14.11 23.97 -8.94
N GLU A 78 14.19 25.27 -8.69
CA GLU A 78 14.87 26.26 -9.56
C GLU A 78 16.37 25.96 -9.77
N HIS A 79 16.99 25.25 -8.82
CA HIS A 79 18.26 24.55 -8.97
C HIS A 79 18.09 23.15 -8.40
N SER A 80 18.00 22.13 -9.25
CA SER A 80 17.93 20.73 -8.81
C SER A 80 19.19 20.41 -8.02
N ASP A 81 19.07 20.11 -6.71
CA ASP A 81 20.21 19.79 -5.84
C ASP A 81 20.67 18.34 -6.10
N PRO A 82 21.90 18.14 -6.64
CA PRO A 82 22.40 16.81 -6.96
C PRO A 82 22.65 15.94 -5.72
N ILE A 83 22.99 16.55 -4.58
CA ILE A 83 23.27 15.84 -3.34
C ILE A 83 21.95 15.31 -2.77
N ALA A 84 20.90 16.12 -2.75
CA ALA A 84 19.58 15.70 -2.31
C ALA A 84 19.04 14.54 -3.17
N ALA A 85 19.18 14.61 -4.49
CA ALA A 85 18.76 13.54 -5.39
C ALA A 85 19.57 12.25 -5.16
N MET A 86 20.88 12.35 -4.95
CA MET A 86 21.74 11.19 -4.67
C MET A 86 21.43 10.56 -3.31
N LEU A 87 21.17 11.37 -2.28
CA LEU A 87 20.76 10.86 -0.96
C LEU A 87 19.42 10.13 -1.03
N LEU A 88 18.47 10.63 -1.81
CA LEU A 88 17.20 9.95 -2.06
C LEU A 88 17.41 8.60 -2.77
N ALA A 89 18.27 8.55 -3.80
CA ALA A 89 18.64 7.30 -4.46
C ALA A 89 19.29 6.29 -3.49
N GLN A 90 20.19 6.74 -2.61
CA GLN A 90 20.83 5.89 -1.60
C GLN A 90 19.84 5.39 -0.55
N ARG A 91 18.92 6.24 -0.09
CA ARG A 91 17.84 5.85 0.84
C ARG A 91 16.97 4.75 0.21
N LEU A 92 16.50 4.98 -1.01
CA LEU A 92 15.73 3.99 -1.78
C LEU A 92 16.49 2.68 -1.97
N TYR A 93 17.80 2.74 -2.25
CA TYR A 93 18.64 1.56 -2.40
C TYR A 93 18.81 0.78 -1.09
N ALA A 94 18.95 1.48 0.04
CA ALA A 94 19.03 0.85 1.36
C ALA A 94 17.71 0.14 1.73
N GLU A 95 16.58 0.80 1.49
CA GLU A 95 15.23 0.28 1.71
C GLU A 95 14.89 -0.88 0.75
N HIS A 96 15.55 -0.94 -0.42
CA HIS A 96 15.36 -2.03 -1.38
C HIS A 96 15.66 -3.42 -0.78
N ARG A 97 16.53 -3.53 0.24
CA ARG A 97 16.97 -4.82 0.79
C ARG A 97 15.89 -5.56 1.58
N THR A 98 14.87 -4.87 2.07
CA THR A 98 13.90 -5.45 3.03
C THR A 98 12.44 -5.40 2.57
N GLY A 99 12.16 -4.91 1.35
CA GLY A 99 10.79 -4.78 0.84
C GLY A 99 10.25 -6.00 0.08
N SER A 100 8.94 -6.01 -0.13
CA SER A 100 8.17 -7.06 -0.81
C SER A 100 8.66 -7.33 -2.23
N THR A 101 8.54 -8.60 -2.67
CA THR A 101 8.83 -8.98 -4.06
C THR A 101 7.87 -8.32 -5.06
N ALA A 102 6.64 -8.01 -4.63
CA ALA A 102 5.62 -7.38 -5.47
C ALA A 102 6.01 -5.96 -5.91
N THR A 103 6.78 -5.22 -5.11
CA THR A 103 7.12 -3.81 -5.33
C THR A 103 8.51 -3.61 -5.96
N VAL A 104 9.25 -4.70 -6.24
CA VAL A 104 10.65 -4.64 -6.72
C VAL A 104 10.80 -3.79 -7.99
N ALA A 105 9.96 -4.01 -8.99
CA ALA A 105 10.06 -3.30 -10.27
C ALA A 105 9.86 -1.77 -10.09
N ALA A 106 8.86 -1.37 -9.30
CA ALA A 106 8.61 0.04 -9.00
C ALA A 106 9.76 0.69 -8.23
N ARG A 107 10.34 -0.02 -7.25
CA ARG A 107 11.51 0.47 -6.50
C ARG A 107 12.71 0.68 -7.42
N GLN A 108 13.01 -0.28 -8.29
CA GLN A 108 14.12 -0.17 -9.25
C GLN A 108 13.93 0.99 -10.22
N ALA A 109 12.72 1.18 -10.75
CA ALA A 109 12.42 2.29 -11.64
C ALA A 109 12.60 3.64 -10.93
N LEU A 110 12.20 3.75 -9.66
CA LEU A 110 12.35 4.99 -8.88
C LEU A 110 13.81 5.31 -8.54
N ILE A 111 14.62 4.30 -8.22
CA ILE A 111 16.07 4.47 -8.04
C ILE A 111 16.71 5.00 -9.34
N ALA A 112 16.38 4.38 -10.48
CA ALA A 112 16.89 4.84 -11.77
C ALA A 112 16.47 6.29 -12.08
N ALA A 113 15.23 6.67 -11.78
CA ALA A 113 14.77 8.05 -11.94
C ALA A 113 15.52 9.03 -11.03
N ALA A 114 15.81 8.65 -9.79
CA ALA A 114 16.61 9.45 -8.86
C ALA A 114 18.05 9.64 -9.35
N GLU A 115 18.68 8.59 -9.88
CA GLU A 115 20.01 8.66 -10.48
C GLU A 115 20.06 9.60 -11.70
N VAL A 116 19.09 9.49 -12.62
CA VAL A 116 19.01 10.39 -13.78
C VAL A 116 18.77 11.83 -13.33
N THR A 117 17.96 12.05 -12.29
CA THR A 117 17.75 13.37 -11.70
C THR A 117 19.03 13.95 -11.10
N ALA A 118 19.82 13.13 -10.41
CA ALA A 118 21.14 13.54 -9.91
C ALA A 118 22.10 13.89 -11.05
N ARG A 119 22.08 13.15 -12.16
CA ARG A 119 22.85 13.48 -13.37
C ARG A 119 22.39 14.79 -14.01
N TYR A 120 21.08 15.04 -14.09
CA TYR A 120 20.53 16.30 -14.59
C TYR A 120 20.99 17.49 -13.74
N ALA A 121 20.96 17.33 -12.42
CA ALA A 121 21.38 18.36 -11.46
C ALA A 121 22.86 18.79 -11.61
N VAL A 122 23.75 17.88 -12.03
CA VAL A 122 25.17 18.20 -12.35
C VAL A 122 25.41 18.56 -13.81
N GLY A 123 24.35 18.64 -14.64
CA GLY A 123 24.44 18.93 -16.08
C GLY A 123 24.87 17.74 -16.95
N GLY A 124 24.87 16.52 -16.41
CA GLY A 124 25.23 15.28 -17.10
C GLY A 124 24.06 14.53 -17.77
N ALA A 125 22.84 15.04 -17.64
CA ALA A 125 21.64 14.56 -18.33
C ALA A 125 20.74 15.75 -18.70
N THR A 126 19.82 15.56 -19.65
CA THR A 126 18.85 16.62 -19.99
C THR A 126 17.67 16.62 -19.03
N ARG A 127 16.97 17.76 -18.93
CA ARG A 127 15.72 17.83 -18.14
C ARG A 127 14.68 16.83 -18.64
N GLN A 128 14.61 16.63 -19.96
CA GLN A 128 13.68 15.70 -20.58
C GLN A 128 13.99 14.25 -20.18
N GLU A 129 15.26 13.84 -20.19
CA GLU A 129 15.67 12.50 -19.74
C GLU A 129 15.26 12.24 -18.28
N ALA A 130 15.40 13.23 -17.41
CA ALA A 130 14.99 13.10 -16.02
C ALA A 130 13.46 13.03 -15.84
N LEU A 131 12.71 13.79 -16.65
CA LEU A 131 11.24 13.69 -16.70
C LEU A 131 10.77 12.34 -17.24
N ASP A 132 11.40 11.82 -18.29
CA ASP A 132 11.05 10.53 -18.89
C ASP A 132 11.30 9.38 -17.90
N ALA A 133 12.44 9.41 -17.20
CA ALA A 133 12.75 8.45 -16.16
C ALA A 133 11.76 8.52 -14.99
N TYR A 134 11.38 9.74 -14.56
CA TYR A 134 10.34 9.95 -13.55
C TYR A 134 8.99 9.38 -13.96
N HIS A 135 8.54 9.63 -15.20
CA HIS A 135 7.28 9.09 -15.70
C HIS A 135 7.29 7.56 -15.80
N ALA A 136 8.42 6.96 -16.19
CA ALA A 136 8.57 5.50 -16.21
C ALA A 136 8.46 4.90 -14.79
N ALA A 137 9.02 5.58 -13.77
CA ALA A 137 8.88 5.17 -12.37
C ALA A 137 7.43 5.28 -11.89
N MET A 138 6.75 6.38 -12.18
CA MET A 138 5.34 6.57 -11.84
C MET A 138 4.44 5.52 -12.48
N ALA A 139 4.64 5.20 -13.77
CA ALA A 139 3.88 4.15 -14.45
C ALA A 139 4.06 2.77 -13.77
N SER A 140 5.27 2.50 -13.27
CA SER A 140 5.56 1.26 -12.53
C SER A 140 4.86 1.22 -11.16
N ILE A 141 4.73 2.37 -10.48
CA ILE A 141 3.99 2.49 -9.21
C ILE A 141 2.48 2.38 -9.46
N GLU A 142 1.95 3.01 -10.51
CA GLU A 142 0.53 2.92 -10.88
C GLU A 142 0.12 1.48 -11.22
N ALA A 143 1.00 0.71 -11.85
CA ALA A 143 0.76 -0.71 -12.14
C ALA A 143 0.62 -1.58 -10.88
N LEU A 144 1.05 -1.11 -9.70
CA LEU A 144 0.85 -1.79 -8.42
C LEU A 144 -0.54 -1.55 -7.83
N SER A 145 -1.24 -0.50 -8.27
CA SER A 145 -2.63 -0.30 -7.87
C SER A 145 -3.48 -1.42 -8.46
N PRO A 146 -4.29 -2.12 -7.65
CA PRO A 146 -5.18 -3.11 -8.20
C PRO A 146 -6.14 -2.39 -9.16
N ALA A 147 -6.06 -2.72 -10.45
CA ALA A 147 -7.14 -2.42 -11.37
C ALA A 147 -8.45 -2.89 -10.71
N PRO A 148 -9.55 -2.12 -10.77
CA PRO A 148 -10.82 -2.55 -10.20
C PRO A 148 -11.09 -3.96 -10.68
N SER A 149 -11.18 -4.86 -9.71
CA SER A 149 -11.16 -6.31 -9.89
C SER A 149 -12.01 -6.68 -11.09
N ALA A 150 -11.38 -7.16 -12.17
CA ALA A 150 -12.10 -7.92 -13.17
C ALA A 150 -12.76 -9.04 -12.39
N THR A 151 -14.08 -8.94 -12.23
CA THR A 151 -14.91 -9.92 -11.56
C THR A 151 -14.55 -11.26 -12.18
N PRO A 152 -14.12 -12.27 -11.41
CA PRO A 152 -13.88 -13.58 -12.00
C PRO A 152 -15.23 -14.07 -12.53
N THR A 153 -15.41 -14.00 -13.84
CA THR A 153 -16.52 -14.63 -14.55
C THR A 153 -16.54 -16.07 -14.07
N PRO A 154 -17.60 -16.53 -13.38
CA PRO A 154 -17.63 -17.88 -12.84
C PRO A 154 -17.49 -18.85 -14.01
N SER A 155 -16.37 -19.57 -14.02
CA SER A 155 -16.08 -20.64 -14.96
C SER A 155 -17.27 -21.58 -14.99
N ARG A 156 -17.94 -21.60 -16.14
CA ARG A 156 -19.09 -22.44 -16.46
C ARG A 156 -18.80 -23.87 -15.98
N GLN A 157 -19.59 -24.28 -15.00
CA GLN A 157 -19.65 -25.61 -14.41
C GLN A 157 -19.54 -26.68 -15.51
N TYR A 158 -18.43 -27.44 -15.50
CA TYR A 158 -18.23 -28.57 -16.39
C TYR A 158 -19.19 -29.69 -15.94
N LEU A 159 -20.33 -29.79 -16.62
CA LEU A 159 -21.27 -30.89 -16.48
C LEU A 159 -20.59 -32.17 -16.98
N PRO A 160 -20.49 -33.24 -16.17
CA PRO A 160 -20.01 -34.52 -16.68
C PRO A 160 -21.05 -35.09 -17.66
N HIS A 161 -20.65 -35.26 -18.92
CA HIS A 161 -21.43 -36.06 -19.87
C HIS A 161 -21.52 -37.50 -19.36
N ILE A 162 -22.71 -37.89 -18.91
CA ILE A 162 -23.08 -39.28 -18.70
C ILE A 162 -23.12 -39.93 -20.08
N GLN A 163 -22.11 -40.73 -20.42
CA GLN A 163 -22.24 -41.72 -21.48
C GLN A 163 -22.83 -42.99 -20.87
N SER A 164 -23.96 -43.44 -21.42
CA SER A 164 -24.45 -44.80 -21.27
C SER A 164 -24.70 -45.36 -22.68
N PRO A 165 -24.36 -46.64 -22.94
CA PRO A 165 -24.69 -47.31 -24.20
C PRO A 165 -26.19 -47.58 -24.33
#